data_AF-A0A7G2IV61-F1
#
_entry.id   AF-A0A7G2IV61-F1
#
_cell.length_a   1.000
_cell.length_b   1.000
_cell.length_c   1.000
_cell.angle_alpha   90.00
_cell.angle_beta   90.00
_cell.angle_gamma   90.00
#
_symmetry.space_group_name_H-M   'P 1'
#
loop_
_entity.id
_entity.type
_entity.pdbx_description
1 polymer ?
#
loop_
_entity_poly.entity_id
_entity_poly.type
_entity_poly.pdbx_seq_one_letter_code
_entity_poly.pdbx_strand_id
1 'polypeptide(L)'
;MSARELLQKDIKTFTIHGHSVCVAQLELYALQQVDAVLDDLRQEMARYAEEKNAALVVLMLTDINLGDTSLWFAGAELSDIPQPCKVEGMLSRKKQMLPWLESHLKPRQ
;
A
#
# COMPACT_ATOMS: atom_id res chain seq x y z
N MET A 1 -8.16 -10.30 -14.22
CA MET A 1 -8.21 -10.26 -12.75
C MET A 1 -8.91 -8.97 -12.36
N SER A 2 -9.83 -9.06 -11.41
CA SER A 2 -10.47 -7.90 -10.78
C SER A 2 -9.49 -7.15 -9.87
N ALA A 3 -9.81 -5.91 -9.53
CA ALA A 3 -9.05 -5.12 -8.55
C ALA A 3 -8.94 -5.83 -7.20
N ARG A 4 -10.00 -6.50 -6.75
CA ARG A 4 -10.00 -7.30 -5.51
C ARG A 4 -9.03 -8.47 -5.56
N GLU A 5 -9.03 -9.23 -6.65
CA GLU A 5 -8.09 -10.34 -6.84
C GLU A 5 -6.63 -9.84 -6.88
N LEU A 6 -6.37 -8.72 -7.56
CA LEU A 6 -5.04 -8.11 -7.60
C LEU A 6 -4.60 -7.64 -6.21
N LEU A 7 -5.46 -6.91 -5.49
CA LEU A 7 -5.17 -6.41 -4.15
C LEU A 7 -4.90 -7.56 -3.18
N GLN A 8 -5.70 -8.63 -3.23
CA GLN A 8 -5.60 -9.76 -2.31
C GLN A 8 -4.49 -10.76 -2.66
N LYS A 9 -3.91 -10.68 -3.86
CA LYS A 9 -2.85 -11.58 -4.33
C LYS A 9 -1.66 -11.66 -3.38
N ASP A 10 -1.19 -10.51 -2.89
CA ASP A 10 -0.15 -10.43 -1.86
C ASP A 10 -0.43 -9.31 -0.85
N ILE A 11 -1.56 -9.42 -0.16
CA ILE A 11 -1.86 -8.60 1.01
C ILE A 11 -1.46 -9.30 2.31
N LYS A 12 -0.88 -8.55 3.24
CA LYS A 12 -0.59 -9.00 4.61
C LYS A 12 -1.02 -7.94 5.60
N THR A 13 -1.56 -8.38 6.74
CA THR A 13 -1.95 -7.49 7.84
C THR A 13 -0.85 -7.49 8.90
N PHE A 14 -0.57 -6.30 9.42
CA PHE A 14 0.41 -6.05 10.48
C PHE A 14 -0.23 -5.16 11.54
N THR A 15 0.32 -5.23 12.75
CA THR A 15 0.03 -4.26 13.80
C THR A 15 1.22 -3.33 13.92
N ILE A 16 1.03 -2.05 13.64
CA ILE A 16 2.08 -1.02 13.73
C ILE A 16 1.57 0.05 14.68
N HIS A 17 2.27 0.31 15.78
CA HIS A 17 1.88 1.37 16.73
C HIS A 17 0.43 1.26 17.25
N GLY A 18 -0.10 0.04 17.35
CA GLY A 18 -1.48 -0.24 17.75
C GLY A 18 -2.52 -0.11 16.62
N HIS A 19 -2.10 0.24 15.41
CA HIS A 19 -2.93 0.31 14.22
C HIS A 19 -2.92 -1.02 13.44
N SER A 20 -4.09 -1.47 13.01
CA SER A 20 -4.21 -2.57 12.03
C SER A 20 -3.91 -2.02 10.64
N VAL A 21 -2.79 -2.44 10.05
CA VAL A 21 -2.31 -1.97 8.74
C VAL A 21 -2.23 -3.13 7.77
N CYS A 22 -2.94 -3.03 6.65
CA CYS A 22 -2.88 -4.01 5.57
C CYS A 22 -1.96 -3.49 4.46
N VAL A 23 -0.98 -4.29 4.03
CA VAL A 23 -0.03 -3.91 2.98
C VAL A 23 -0.10 -4.92 1.83
N ALA A 24 -0.61 -4.46 0.68
CA ALA A 24 -0.62 -5.18 -0.58
C ALA A 24 0.61 -4.81 -1.42
N GLN A 25 1.20 -5.78 -2.10
CA GLN A 25 2.35 -5.56 -2.98
C GLN A 25 2.09 -6.14 -4.38
N LEU A 26 2.32 -5.32 -5.41
CA LEU A 26 2.30 -5.70 -6.81
C LEU A 26 3.67 -5.39 -7.42
N GLU A 27 4.41 -6.44 -7.78
CA GLU A 27 5.66 -6.34 -8.51
C GLU A 27 5.34 -6.30 -10.01
N LEU A 28 5.78 -5.23 -10.68
CA LEU A 28 5.48 -4.92 -12.06
C LEU A 28 6.80 -4.74 -12.82
N TYR A 29 6.80 -5.13 -14.09
CA TYR A 29 7.88 -4.76 -15.01
C TYR A 29 7.87 -3.24 -15.27
N ALA A 30 6.70 -2.62 -15.32
CA ALA A 30 6.55 -1.18 -15.40
C ALA A 30 5.23 -0.73 -14.75
N LEU A 31 5.21 0.44 -14.10
CA LEU A 31 4.01 0.94 -13.41
C LEU A 31 2.79 1.11 -14.34
N GLN A 32 3.02 1.38 -15.63
CA GLN A 32 1.96 1.55 -16.64
C GLN A 32 1.08 0.30 -16.80
N GLN A 33 1.55 -0.87 -16.37
CA GLN A 33 0.78 -2.13 -16.43
C GLN A 33 -0.50 -2.07 -15.59
N VAL A 34 -0.58 -1.18 -14.60
CA VAL A 34 -1.76 -1.04 -13.75
C VAL A 34 -2.56 0.24 -14.02
N ASP A 35 -2.17 1.09 -14.97
CA ASP A 35 -2.84 2.37 -15.24
C ASP A 35 -4.35 2.20 -15.47
N ALA A 36 -4.73 1.20 -16.26
CA ALA A 36 -6.14 0.92 -16.59
C ALA A 36 -6.98 0.42 -15.40
N VAL A 37 -6.35 -0.04 -14.32
CA VAL A 37 -7.02 -0.61 -13.13
C VAL A 37 -6.68 0.13 -11.84
N LEU A 38 -5.88 1.21 -11.92
CA LEU A 38 -5.37 1.91 -10.76
C LEU A 38 -6.48 2.56 -9.94
N ASP A 39 -7.45 3.20 -10.61
CA ASP A 39 -8.59 3.80 -9.93
C ASP A 39 -9.49 2.74 -9.27
N ASP A 40 -9.70 1.60 -9.93
CA ASP A 40 -10.43 0.47 -9.35
C ASP A 40 -9.70 -0.12 -8.14
N LEU A 41 -8.37 -0.23 -8.19
CA LEU A 41 -7.54 -0.66 -7.07
C LEU A 41 -7.66 0.30 -5.88
N ARG A 42 -7.62 1.61 -6.14
CA ARG A 42 -7.76 2.63 -5.08
C ARG A 42 -9.15 2.59 -4.43
N GLN A 43 -10.21 2.42 -5.21
CA GLN A 43 -11.55 2.24 -4.68
C GLN A 43 -11.66 0.95 -3.86
N GLU A 44 -11.09 -0.15 -4.35
CA GLU A 44 -11.11 -1.42 -3.62
C GLU A 44 -10.26 -1.36 -2.34
N MET A 45 -9.16 -0.60 -2.30
CA MET A 45 -8.41 -0.37 -1.06
C MET A 45 -9.28 0.30 0.01
N ALA A 46 -10.05 1.32 -0.35
CA ALA A 46 -10.95 2.01 0.57
C ALA A 46 -12.05 1.06 1.10
N ARG A 47 -12.68 0.29 0.19
CA ARG A 47 -13.65 -0.74 0.57
C ARG A 47 -13.04 -1.80 1.48
N TYR A 48 -11.83 -2.26 1.17
CA TYR A 48 -11.13 -3.26 1.96
C TYR A 48 -10.78 -2.74 3.36
N ALA A 49 -10.41 -1.46 3.48
CA ALA A 49 -10.15 -0.81 4.76
C ALA A 49 -11.41 -0.84 5.65
N GLU A 50 -12.56 -0.46 5.10
CA GLU A 50 -13.86 -0.51 5.78
C GLU A 50 -14.26 -1.95 6.14
N GLU A 51 -14.20 -2.89 5.20
CA GLU A 51 -14.56 -4.30 5.40
C GLU A 51 -13.73 -4.97 6.50
N LYS A 52 -12.44 -4.62 6.60
CA LYS A 52 -11.52 -5.20 7.59
C LYS A 52 -11.39 -4.38 8.86
N ASN A 53 -12.08 -3.23 8.95
CA ASN A 53 -11.88 -2.24 10.00
C ASN A 53 -10.37 -1.94 10.19
N ALA A 54 -9.64 -1.85 9.07
CA ALA A 54 -8.22 -1.54 9.06
C ALA A 54 -8.04 -0.02 9.20
N ALA A 55 -7.08 0.39 10.02
CA ALA A 55 -6.75 1.81 10.16
C ALA A 55 -6.11 2.38 8.88
N LEU A 56 -5.37 1.52 8.16
CA LEU A 56 -4.67 1.86 6.94
C LEU A 56 -4.55 0.65 6.01
N VAL A 57 -4.81 0.86 4.73
CA VAL A 57 -4.43 -0.05 3.64
C VAL A 57 -3.38 0.65 2.78
N VAL A 58 -2.27 -0.02 2.55
CA VAL A 58 -1.16 0.45 1.71
C VAL A 58 -1.05 -0.45 0.49
N LEU A 59 -0.98 0.16 -0.69
CA LEU A 59 -0.64 -0.54 -1.93
C LEU A 59 0.76 -0.12 -2.38
N MET A 60 1.65 -1.11 -2.46
CA MET A 60 2.99 -0.99 -3.00
C MET A 60 2.96 -1.41 -4.47
N LEU A 61 3.14 -0.45 -5.39
CA LEU A 61 3.37 -0.73 -6.80
C LEU A 61 4.88 -0.64 -7.06
N THR A 62 5.54 -1.79 -7.14
CA THR A 62 7.00 -1.88 -7.25
C THR A 62 7.41 -2.07 -8.70
N ASP A 63 8.18 -1.14 -9.24
CA ASP A 63 8.83 -1.29 -10.54
C ASP A 63 10.14 -2.07 -10.36
N ILE A 64 10.16 -3.32 -10.79
CA ILE A 64 11.32 -4.21 -10.59
C ILE A 64 12.52 -3.83 -11.47
N ASN A 65 12.30 -3.06 -12.55
CA ASN A 65 13.39 -2.62 -13.43
C ASN A 65 14.06 -1.36 -12.89
N LEU A 66 13.26 -0.40 -12.39
CA LEU A 66 13.77 0.84 -11.82
C LEU A 66 14.21 0.69 -10.36
N GLY A 67 13.72 -0.33 -9.68
CA GLY A 67 14.07 -0.57 -8.28
C GLY A 67 13.33 0.36 -7.31
N ASP A 68 12.20 0.94 -7.72
CA ASP A 68 11.43 1.88 -6.90
C ASP A 68 10.01 1.37 -6.61
N THR A 69 9.34 2.02 -5.66
CA THR A 69 7.94 1.73 -5.34
C THR A 69 7.12 3.01 -5.28
N SER A 70 5.94 2.98 -5.91
CA SER A 70 4.89 3.98 -5.72
C SER A 70 3.89 3.49 -4.68
N LEU A 71 3.73 4.25 -3.61
CA LEU A 71 2.84 3.95 -2.49
C LEU A 71 1.51 4.70 -2.62
N TRP A 72 0.42 3.96 -2.41
CA TRP A 72 -0.93 4.50 -2.26
C TRP A 72 -1.48 4.13 -0.90
N PHE A 73 -2.34 4.99 -0.35
CA PHE A 73 -2.88 4.86 0.99
C PHE A 73 -4.40 5.01 0.97
N ALA A 74 -5.09 4.13 1.70
CA ALA A 74 -6.51 4.26 2.01
C ALA A 74 -6.73 4.12 3.52
N GLY A 75 -7.36 5.11 4.13
CA GLY A 75 -7.51 5.25 5.58
C GLY A 75 -7.35 6.71 6.01
N ALA A 76 -7.66 7.01 7.27
CA ALA A 76 -7.46 8.35 7.83
C ALA A 76 -5.98 8.61 8.14
N GLU A 77 -5.25 7.56 8.52
CA GLU A 77 -3.81 7.61 8.75
C GLU A 77 -3.07 7.93 7.44
N LEU A 78 -2.04 8.78 7.50
CA LEU A 78 -1.23 9.21 6.36
C LEU A 78 -2.00 9.97 5.25
N SER A 79 -3.21 10.45 5.52
CA SER A 79 -4.00 11.25 4.57
C SER A 79 -3.33 12.56 4.14
N ASP A 80 -2.41 13.08 4.96
CA ASP A 80 -1.62 14.29 4.67
C ASP A 80 -0.46 14.05 3.67
N ILE A 81 -0.13 12.79 3.36
CA ILE A 81 0.96 12.46 2.43
C ILE A 81 0.43 12.52 0.99
N PRO A 82 1.06 13.32 0.09
CA PRO A 82 0.69 13.34 -1.33
C PRO A 82 0.82 11.96 -1.98
N GLN A 83 -0.17 11.59 -2.78
CA GLN A 83 -0.24 10.28 -3.44
C GLN A 83 -0.13 10.41 -4.97
N PRO A 84 0.59 9.50 -5.65
CA PRO A 84 1.41 8.43 -5.06
C PRO A 84 2.66 8.98 -4.37
N CYS A 85 3.07 8.35 -3.27
CA CYS A 85 4.35 8.62 -2.62
C CYS A 85 5.41 7.70 -3.24
N LYS A 86 6.35 8.27 -4.01
CA LYS A 86 7.43 7.50 -4.63
C LYS A 86 8.58 7.31 -3.65
N VAL A 87 9.06 6.08 -3.52
CA VAL A 87 10.20 5.73 -2.67
C VAL A 87 11.22 4.92 -3.47
N GLU A 88 12.35 5.55 -3.77
CA GLU A 88 13.47 4.93 -4.47
C GLU A 88 14.13 3.84 -3.62
N GLY A 89 14.51 2.74 -4.26
CA GLY A 89 15.20 1.61 -3.62
C GLY A 89 14.28 0.73 -2.75
N MET A 90 12.99 1.08 -2.58
CA MET A 90 12.05 0.27 -1.83
C MET A 90 11.54 -0.88 -2.70
N LEU A 91 11.89 -2.11 -2.34
CA LEU A 91 11.46 -3.35 -3.01
C LEU A 91 10.82 -4.35 -2.04
N SER A 92 11.15 -4.23 -0.74
CA SER A 92 10.73 -5.20 0.27
C SER A 92 9.74 -4.61 1.25
N ARG A 93 8.52 -5.18 1.27
CA ARG A 93 7.53 -4.90 2.31
C ARG A 93 8.12 -5.04 3.73
N LYS A 94 8.75 -6.17 4.04
CA LYS A 94 9.23 -6.44 5.41
C LYS A 94 10.46 -5.63 5.81
N LYS A 95 11.44 -5.49 4.90
CA LYS A 95 12.73 -4.85 5.25
C LYS A 95 12.69 -3.33 5.16
N GLN A 96 11.77 -2.76 4.38
CA GLN A 96 11.80 -1.34 4.02
C GLN A 96 10.45 -0.65 4.24
N MET A 97 9.34 -1.23 3.78
CA MET A 97 8.02 -0.62 3.97
C MET A 97 7.60 -0.58 5.45
N LEU A 98 7.77 -1.68 6.20
CA LEU A 98 7.39 -1.70 7.62
C LEU A 98 8.17 -0.66 8.45
N PRO A 99 9.52 -0.57 8.38
CA PRO A 99 10.25 0.51 9.05
C PRO A 99 9.83 1.91 8.61
N TRP A 100 9.48 2.09 7.32
CA TRP A 100 8.96 3.36 6.83
C TRP A 100 7.60 3.69 7.47
N LEU A 101 6.69 2.73 7.59
CA LEU A 101 5.40 2.96 8.27
C LEU A 101 5.58 3.25 9.75
N GLU A 102 6.48 2.55 10.44
CA GLU A 102 6.79 2.77 11.85
C GLU A 102 7.30 4.20 12.11
N SER A 103 7.98 4.85 11.16
CA SER A 103 8.45 6.22 11.31
C SER A 103 7.40 7.29 10.94
N HIS A 104 6.39 6.95 10.13
CA HIS A 104 5.37 7.89 9.66
C HIS A 104 4.05 7.79 10.43
N LEU A 105 3.72 6.64 11.00
CA LEU A 105 2.53 6.45 11.81
C LEU A 105 2.76 6.92 13.25
N LYS A 106 1.82 7.70 13.77
CA LYS A 106 1.81 8.06 15.20
C LYS A 106 1.21 6.90 16.02
N PRO A 107 1.69 6.66 17.25
CA PRO A 107 1.04 5.78 18.21
C PRO A 107 -0.46 6.04 18.33
N ARG A 108 -1.26 4.97 18.26
CA ARG A 108 -2.70 5.05 18.52
C ARG A 108 -2.91 5.54 19.96
N GLN A 109 -3.62 6.66 20.11
CA GLN A 109 -3.97 7.26 21.40
C GLN A 109 -5.09 6.49 22.10
#